data_AF-A0A952D9C5-F1
#
_entry.id   AF-A0A952D9C5-F1
#
_cell.length_a   1.000
_cell.length_b   1.000
_cell.length_c   1.000
_cell.angle_alpha   90.00
_cell.angle_beta   90.00
_cell.angle_gamma   90.00
#
_symmetry.space_group_name_H-M   'P 1'
#
loop_
_entity.id
_entity.type
_entity.pdbx_description
1 polymer ?
#
loop_
_entity_poly.entity_id
_entity_poly.type
_entity_poly.pdbx_seq_one_letter_code
_entity_poly.pdbx_strand_id
1 'polypeptide(L)'
;AATYPAGQEPFGDRSLEMLRGLVERLGALGFAGVVHLEGHVGDFCEVEVADGLFGLAPDGLPIERCARIGLPPGEAQAASARQSIAFANYLASRAADPRLRIEVLGLGASRPVVPYPGVAFGLTAGEWNAVAKENNRIRISLEAGHPP
;
A
#
# COMPACT_ATOMS: atom_id res chain seq x y z
N ALA A 1 4.95 -8.76 -4.13
CA ALA A 1 4.35 -7.48 -3.72
C ALA A 1 4.38 -6.54 -4.91
N ALA A 2 3.47 -5.58 -4.99
CA ALA A 2 3.41 -4.60 -6.08
C ALA A 2 3.43 -3.18 -5.48
N THR A 3 4.25 -2.30 -6.04
CA THR A 3 4.34 -0.90 -5.59
C THR A 3 3.25 -0.04 -6.23
N TYR A 4 2.90 1.05 -5.55
CA TYR A 4 1.97 2.06 -6.07
C TYR A 4 2.54 3.48 -5.90
N PRO A 5 2.08 4.47 -6.67
CA PRO A 5 2.59 5.84 -6.56
C PRO A 5 2.27 6.49 -5.21
N ALA A 6 3.14 7.39 -4.77
CA ALA A 6 2.87 8.22 -3.59
C ALA A 6 1.59 9.04 -3.79
N GLY A 7 0.82 9.22 -2.70
CA GLY A 7 -0.43 9.97 -2.72
C GLY A 7 -1.62 9.25 -3.37
N GLN A 8 -1.41 8.09 -4.00
CA GLN A 8 -2.51 7.25 -4.48
C GLN A 8 -2.94 6.22 -3.43
N GLU A 9 -4.15 5.70 -3.58
CA GLU A 9 -4.63 4.60 -2.75
C GLU A 9 -4.00 3.24 -3.13
N PRO A 10 -3.66 2.38 -2.16
CA PRO A 10 -3.10 1.06 -2.42
C PRO A 10 -4.08 0.16 -3.19
N PHE A 11 -5.38 0.28 -2.89
CA PHE A 11 -6.44 -0.55 -3.46
C PHE A 11 -7.28 0.26 -4.47
N GLY A 12 -6.60 0.82 -5.48
CA GLY A 12 -7.20 1.50 -6.63
C GLY A 12 -7.42 0.59 -7.84
N ASP A 13 -7.67 1.19 -9.01
CA ASP A 13 -8.05 0.48 -10.24
C ASP A 13 -7.00 -0.54 -10.70
N ARG A 14 -5.71 -0.22 -10.60
CA ARG A 14 -4.63 -1.16 -10.95
C ARG A 14 -4.68 -2.42 -10.09
N SER A 15 -4.90 -2.25 -8.79
CA SER A 15 -4.99 -3.34 -7.81
C SER A 15 -6.26 -4.15 -8.01
N LEU A 16 -7.35 -3.49 -8.39
CA LEU A 16 -8.61 -4.15 -8.73
C LEU A 16 -8.47 -5.11 -9.92
N GLU A 17 -7.83 -4.66 -11.00
CA GLU A 17 -7.62 -5.51 -12.18
C GLU A 17 -6.74 -6.72 -11.87
N MET A 18 -5.69 -6.54 -11.06
CA MET A 18 -4.88 -7.66 -10.58
C MET A 18 -5.69 -8.64 -9.72
N LEU A 19 -6.52 -8.13 -8.81
CA LEU A 19 -7.37 -8.95 -7.94
C LEU A 19 -8.41 -9.75 -8.75
N ARG A 20 -9.07 -9.12 -9.72
CA ARG A 20 -10.04 -9.79 -10.61
C ARG A 20 -9.42 -10.98 -11.33
N GLY A 21 -8.28 -10.75 -11.98
CA GLY A 21 -7.57 -11.81 -12.69
C GLY A 21 -7.09 -12.94 -11.76
N LEU A 22 -6.71 -12.61 -10.52
CA LEU A 22 -6.37 -13.62 -9.51
C LEU A 22 -7.60 -14.44 -9.10
N VAL A 23 -8.71 -13.79 -8.74
CA VAL A 23 -9.94 -14.43 -8.29
C VAL A 23 -10.51 -15.37 -9.35
N GLU A 24 -10.51 -14.95 -10.63
CA GLU A 24 -10.96 -15.79 -11.74
C GLU A 24 -10.11 -17.07 -11.88
N ARG A 25 -8.77 -16.94 -11.79
CA ARG A 25 -7.86 -18.09 -11.85
C ARG A 25 -8.05 -19.03 -10.66
N LEU A 26 -8.19 -18.49 -9.46
CA LEU A 26 -8.46 -19.27 -8.25
C LEU A 26 -9.79 -20.04 -8.36
N GLY A 27 -10.83 -19.40 -8.88
CA GLY A 27 -12.12 -20.04 -9.15
C GLY A 27 -12.01 -21.18 -10.16
N ALA A 28 -11.25 -20.99 -11.25
CA ALA A 28 -11.01 -22.04 -12.26
C ALA A 28 -10.23 -23.24 -11.69
N LEU A 29 -9.40 -23.02 -10.68
CA LEU A 29 -8.64 -24.07 -9.97
C LEU A 29 -9.44 -24.71 -8.82
N GLY A 30 -10.67 -24.26 -8.56
CA GLY A 30 -11.48 -24.75 -7.45
C GLY A 30 -10.92 -24.39 -6.08
N PHE A 31 -10.08 -23.34 -5.98
CA PHE A 31 -9.50 -22.90 -4.72
C PHE A 31 -10.60 -22.45 -3.74
N ALA A 32 -10.45 -22.87 -2.48
CA ALA A 32 -11.24 -22.39 -1.37
C ALA A 32 -10.32 -21.87 -0.26
N GLY A 33 -10.63 -20.72 0.34
CA GLY A 33 -9.80 -20.07 1.34
C GLY A 33 -9.96 -18.56 1.40
N VAL A 34 -8.90 -17.89 1.85
CA VAL A 34 -8.85 -16.44 2.04
C VAL A 34 -7.75 -15.84 1.16
N VAL A 35 -8.07 -14.76 0.45
CA VAL A 35 -7.10 -13.86 -0.19
C VAL A 35 -6.88 -12.68 0.74
N HIS A 36 -5.68 -12.61 1.31
CA HIS A 36 -5.24 -11.50 2.15
C HIS A 36 -4.59 -10.42 1.29
N LEU A 37 -5.07 -9.20 1.44
CA LEU A 37 -4.59 -7.99 0.76
C LEU A 37 -4.03 -7.04 1.80
N GLU A 38 -2.71 -7.06 1.95
CA GLU A 38 -1.99 -6.22 2.90
C GLU A 38 -1.50 -4.95 2.20
N GLY A 39 -1.92 -3.79 2.67
CA GLY A 39 -1.42 -2.50 2.21
C GLY A 39 -0.35 -1.96 3.15
N HIS A 40 0.67 -1.33 2.57
CA HIS A 40 1.77 -0.68 3.26
C HIS A 40 2.06 0.67 2.65
N VAL A 41 2.31 1.68 3.48
CA VAL A 41 2.76 3.00 3.04
C VAL A 41 4.25 3.18 3.26
N GLY A 42 4.91 3.87 2.35
CA GLY A 42 6.28 4.33 2.55
C GLY A 42 6.32 5.60 3.38
N ASP A 43 7.34 5.75 4.21
CA ASP A 43 7.69 7.01 4.85
C ASP A 43 8.33 7.93 3.81
N PHE A 44 7.53 8.77 3.15
CA PHE A 44 8.02 9.74 2.18
C PHE A 44 8.52 11.01 2.87
N CYS A 45 9.58 11.60 2.34
CA CYS A 45 9.96 12.98 2.64
C CYS A 45 8.99 13.92 1.94
N GLU A 46 8.28 14.71 2.74
CA GLU A 46 7.27 15.64 2.31
C GLU A 46 7.63 17.09 2.71
N VAL A 47 7.17 18.03 1.91
CA VAL A 47 7.19 19.47 2.18
C VAL A 47 5.76 20.01 2.14
N GLU A 48 5.54 21.10 2.85
CA GLU A 48 4.28 21.83 2.78
C GLU A 48 4.20 22.56 1.42
N VAL A 49 3.15 22.27 0.66
CA VAL A 49 2.89 22.85 -0.68
C VAL A 49 1.84 23.96 -0.63
N ALA A 50 0.97 23.93 0.37
CA ALA A 50 0.00 24.95 0.73
C ALA A 50 -0.41 24.73 2.19
N ASP A 51 -1.11 25.68 2.81
CA ASP A 51 -1.49 25.66 4.23
C ASP A 51 -2.10 24.31 4.64
N GLY A 52 -1.33 23.51 5.40
CA GLY A 52 -1.71 22.17 5.86
C GLY A 52 -1.72 21.05 4.81
N LEU A 53 -1.36 21.34 3.56
CA LEU A 53 -1.23 20.37 2.47
C LEU A 53 0.23 19.99 2.24
N PHE A 54 0.49 18.68 2.25
CA PHE A 54 1.83 18.11 2.06
C PHE A 54 1.94 17.47 0.68
N GLY A 55 3.13 17.59 0.08
CA GLY A 55 3.50 16.94 -1.17
C GLY A 55 4.94 16.42 -1.11
N LEU A 56 5.33 15.59 -2.07
CA LEU A 56 6.69 15.08 -2.14
C LEU A 56 7.70 16.23 -2.26
N ALA A 57 8.76 16.13 -1.47
CA ALA A 57 9.89 17.04 -1.56
C ALA A 57 10.60 16.93 -2.93
N PRO A 58 11.19 18.03 -3.43
CA PRO A 58 12.07 17.98 -4.59
C PRO A 58 13.27 17.05 -4.35
N ASP A 59 13.67 16.27 -5.35
CA ASP A 59 14.69 15.23 -5.20
C ASP A 59 16.01 15.72 -4.61
N GLY A 60 16.47 16.93 -4.97
CA GLY A 60 17.72 17.51 -4.48
C GLY A 60 17.64 18.17 -3.09
N LEU A 61 16.47 18.17 -2.43
CA LEU A 61 16.32 18.72 -1.09
C LEU A 61 17.10 17.84 -0.10
N PRO A 62 17.95 18.40 0.79
CA PRO A 62 18.53 17.64 1.89
C PRO A 62 17.44 17.01 2.77
N ILE A 63 17.61 15.76 3.19
CA ILE A 63 16.62 15.02 3.98
C ILE A 63 16.28 15.74 5.31
N GLU A 64 17.22 16.49 5.87
CA GLU A 64 17.03 17.24 7.11
C GLU A 64 16.08 18.42 6.96
N ARG A 65 15.74 18.77 5.70
CA ARG A 65 14.82 19.86 5.37
C ARG A 65 13.42 19.38 4.98
N CYS A 66 13.14 18.08 5.08
CA CYS A 66 11.77 17.59 4.95
C CYS A 66 10.92 18.20 6.08
N ALA A 67 9.76 18.75 5.74
CA ALA A 67 8.81 19.24 6.74
C ALA A 67 8.26 18.07 7.56
N ARG A 68 8.10 16.90 6.91
CA ARG A 68 7.67 15.66 7.52
C ARG A 68 8.30 14.47 6.81
N ILE A 69 8.57 13.40 7.57
CA ILE A 69 8.94 12.09 7.03
C ILE A 69 7.88 11.10 7.47
N GLY A 70 7.16 10.55 6.48
CA GLY A 70 6.09 9.58 6.70
C GLY A 70 4.85 10.13 7.39
N LEU A 71 3.90 9.23 7.64
CA LEU A 71 2.63 9.55 8.28
C LEU A 71 2.64 9.11 9.75
N PRO A 72 1.94 9.82 10.65
CA PRO A 72 1.68 9.33 12.00
C PRO A 72 1.04 7.93 11.97
N PRO A 73 1.30 7.03 12.94
CA PRO A 73 0.91 5.62 12.84
C PRO A 73 -0.57 5.36 12.51
N GLY A 74 -1.50 6.11 13.10
CA GLY A 74 -2.93 5.98 12.81
C GLY A 74 -3.31 6.43 11.39
N GLU A 75 -2.71 7.51 10.92
CA GLU A 75 -2.89 8.00 9.55
C GLU A 75 -2.25 7.05 8.53
N ALA A 76 -1.07 6.50 8.84
CA ALA A 76 -0.39 5.50 8.03
C ALA A 76 -1.24 4.24 7.88
N GLN A 77 -1.81 3.75 8.99
CA GLN A 77 -2.70 2.59 8.98
C GLN A 77 -3.92 2.85 8.11
N ALA A 78 -4.61 3.97 8.31
CA ALA A 78 -5.78 4.34 7.50
C ALA A 78 -5.42 4.50 6.02
N ALA A 79 -4.31 5.18 5.69
CA ALA A 79 -3.83 5.39 4.33
C ALA A 79 -3.53 4.06 3.62
N SER A 80 -2.88 3.14 4.33
CA SER A 80 -2.55 1.81 3.81
C SER A 80 -3.78 0.89 3.58
N ALA A 81 -4.95 1.25 4.09
CA ALA A 81 -6.20 0.52 3.88
C ALA A 81 -7.14 1.19 2.86
N ARG A 82 -6.77 2.35 2.29
CA ARG A 82 -7.66 3.13 1.40
C ARG A 82 -7.99 2.36 0.12
N GLN A 83 -9.24 2.49 -0.29
CA GLN A 83 -9.82 1.80 -1.44
C GLN A 83 -10.50 2.82 -2.35
N SER A 84 -10.43 2.60 -3.67
CA SER A 84 -11.32 3.29 -4.59
C SER A 84 -12.75 2.78 -4.43
N ILE A 85 -13.72 3.59 -4.88
CA ILE A 85 -15.15 3.18 -4.87
C ILE A 85 -15.36 1.90 -5.67
N ALA A 86 -14.69 1.78 -6.84
CA ALA A 86 -14.77 0.59 -7.68
C ALA A 86 -14.24 -0.66 -6.97
N PHE A 87 -13.13 -0.52 -6.23
CA PHE A 87 -12.55 -1.62 -5.45
C PHE A 87 -13.50 -2.07 -4.33
N ALA A 88 -14.03 -1.13 -3.55
CA ALA A 88 -14.98 -1.41 -2.46
C ALA A 88 -16.24 -2.12 -2.98
N ASN A 89 -16.80 -1.66 -4.10
CA ASN A 89 -17.96 -2.28 -4.74
C ASN A 89 -17.66 -3.72 -5.21
N TYR A 90 -16.46 -3.96 -5.76
CA TYR A 90 -16.06 -5.31 -6.14
C TYR A 90 -15.99 -6.23 -4.92
N LEU A 91 -15.36 -5.82 -3.82
CA LEU A 91 -15.35 -6.61 -2.58
C LEU A 91 -16.76 -6.95 -2.09
N ALA A 92 -17.66 -5.95 -2.08
CA ALA A 92 -19.04 -6.15 -1.67
C ALA A 92 -19.77 -7.20 -2.53
N SER A 93 -19.55 -7.19 -3.85
CA SER A 93 -20.14 -8.19 -4.76
C SER A 93 -19.63 -9.63 -4.54
N ARG A 94 -18.50 -9.79 -3.86
CA ARG A 94 -17.88 -11.09 -3.57
C ARG A 94 -18.13 -11.55 -2.13
N ALA A 95 -18.68 -10.70 -1.26
CA ALA A 95 -18.83 -10.97 0.16
C ALA A 95 -19.68 -12.22 0.48
N ALA A 96 -20.57 -12.62 -0.43
CA ALA A 96 -21.43 -13.79 -0.28
C ALA A 96 -20.81 -15.11 -0.78
N ASP A 97 -19.60 -15.10 -1.37
CA ASP A 97 -18.94 -16.33 -1.82
C ASP A 97 -18.37 -17.10 -0.62
N PRO A 98 -18.94 -18.27 -0.25
CA PRO A 98 -18.48 -19.00 0.93
C PRO A 98 -17.16 -19.73 0.68
N ARG A 99 -16.73 -19.89 -0.58
CA ARG A 99 -15.49 -20.61 -0.92
C ARG A 99 -14.30 -19.68 -0.89
N LEU A 100 -14.46 -18.42 -1.28
CA LEU A 100 -13.35 -17.48 -1.39
C LEU A 100 -13.66 -16.16 -0.68
N ARG A 101 -13.05 -15.96 0.48
CA ARG A 101 -13.07 -14.68 1.20
C ARG A 101 -11.93 -13.78 0.72
N ILE A 102 -12.17 -12.47 0.76
CA ILE A 102 -11.16 -11.46 0.49
C ILE A 102 -11.08 -10.54 1.70
N GLU A 103 -9.89 -10.37 2.26
CA GLU A 103 -9.64 -9.56 3.44
C GLU A 103 -8.62 -8.47 3.13
N VAL A 104 -8.95 -7.23 3.52
CA VAL A 104 -8.08 -6.07 3.34
C VAL A 104 -7.53 -5.63 4.69
N LEU A 105 -6.20 -5.51 4.78
CA LEU A 105 -5.49 -5.13 6.00
C LEU A 105 -4.57 -3.94 5.70
N GLY A 106 -4.80 -2.82 6.38
CA GLY A 106 -3.84 -1.70 6.39
C GLY A 106 -2.79 -1.91 7.48
N LEU A 107 -1.52 -2.05 7.08
CA LEU A 107 -0.40 -2.31 8.00
C LEU A 107 0.49 -1.08 8.26
N GLY A 108 0.18 0.06 7.64
CA GLY A 108 0.95 1.30 7.80
C GLY A 108 2.39 1.19 7.29
N ALA A 109 3.31 1.91 7.94
CA ALA A 109 4.73 1.97 7.57
C ALA A 109 5.64 1.06 8.43
N SER A 110 5.09 0.36 9.43
CA SER A 110 5.89 -0.33 10.46
C SER A 110 6.67 -1.56 9.98
N ARG A 111 6.45 -2.01 8.74
CA ARG A 111 7.06 -3.21 8.14
C ARG A 111 7.71 -2.88 6.79
N PRO A 112 8.79 -2.08 6.77
CA PRO A 112 9.52 -1.79 5.53
C PRO A 112 10.14 -3.07 4.96
N VAL A 113 10.09 -3.22 3.64
CA VAL A 113 10.78 -4.32 2.92
C VAL A 113 12.20 -3.93 2.56
N VAL A 114 12.45 -2.64 2.32
CA VAL A 114 13.78 -2.06 2.16
C VAL A 114 14.05 -1.16 3.37
N PRO A 115 15.14 -1.38 4.13
CA PRO A 115 15.47 -0.51 5.24
C PRO A 115 15.80 0.90 4.74
N TYR A 116 15.34 1.91 5.47
CA TYR A 116 15.71 3.30 5.19
C TYR A 116 17.18 3.56 5.51
N PRO A 117 17.87 4.39 4.71
CA PRO A 117 19.23 4.81 5.04
C PRO A 117 19.25 5.58 6.37
N GLY A 118 20.37 5.48 7.09
CA GLY A 118 20.60 6.35 8.24
C GLY A 118 20.67 7.81 7.77
N VAL A 119 20.00 8.72 8.48
CA VAL A 119 20.05 10.15 8.19
C VAL A 119 21.49 10.64 8.40
N ALA A 120 22.12 11.08 7.31
CA ALA A 120 23.51 11.53 7.29
C ALA A 120 23.66 12.71 6.33
N PHE A 121 24.67 13.54 6.59
CA PHE A 121 24.97 14.70 5.77
C PHE A 121 25.14 14.31 4.30
N GLY A 122 24.40 14.99 3.42
CA GLY A 122 24.42 14.76 1.98
C GLY A 122 23.34 13.79 1.46
N LEU A 123 22.59 13.13 2.34
CA LEU A 123 21.44 12.34 1.93
C LEU A 123 20.30 13.25 1.43
N THR A 124 19.78 12.94 0.26
CA THR A 124 18.74 13.74 -0.39
C THR A 124 17.35 13.12 -0.22
N ALA A 125 16.33 13.95 -0.35
CA ALA A 125 14.93 13.53 -0.38
C ALA A 125 14.66 12.55 -1.52
N GLY A 126 15.33 12.70 -2.67
CA GLY A 126 15.21 11.80 -3.81
C GLY A 126 15.70 10.39 -3.48
N GLU A 127 16.88 10.27 -2.86
CA GLU A 127 17.44 8.98 -2.42
C GLU A 127 16.56 8.30 -1.38
N TRP A 128 16.05 9.07 -0.41
CA TRP A 128 15.11 8.58 0.59
C TRP A 128 13.78 8.14 -0.05
N ASN A 129 13.21 8.98 -0.91
CA ASN A 129 11.93 8.71 -1.56
C ASN A 129 12.00 7.54 -2.55
N ALA A 130 13.19 7.21 -3.07
CA ALA A 130 13.41 5.97 -3.83
C ALA A 130 13.15 4.73 -2.96
N VAL A 131 13.66 4.71 -1.72
CA VAL A 131 13.38 3.64 -0.75
C VAL A 131 11.91 3.65 -0.33
N ALA A 132 11.33 4.84 -0.13
CA ALA A 132 9.92 4.97 0.21
C ALA A 132 8.98 4.39 -0.86
N LYS A 133 9.32 4.55 -2.15
CA LYS A 133 8.57 3.94 -3.27
C LYS A 133 8.56 2.41 -3.20
N GLU A 134 9.66 1.78 -2.81
CA GLU A 134 9.74 0.33 -2.65
C GLU A 134 8.92 -0.16 -1.44
N ASN A 135 8.89 0.64 -0.37
CA ASN A 135 8.10 0.34 0.82
C ASN A 135 6.60 0.60 0.65
N ASN A 136 6.20 1.50 -0.26
CA ASN A 136 4.83 1.85 -0.59
C ASN A 136 4.20 0.82 -1.55
N ARG A 137 3.60 -0.23 -0.97
CA ARG A 137 3.27 -1.46 -1.69
C ARG A 137 2.03 -2.16 -1.18
N ILE A 138 1.48 -3.03 -2.02
CA ILE A 138 0.53 -4.07 -1.64
C ILE A 138 1.20 -5.45 -1.64
N ARG A 139 0.79 -6.31 -0.72
CA ARG A 139 1.12 -7.73 -0.72
C ARG A 139 -0.18 -8.54 -0.78
N ILE A 140 -0.15 -9.56 -1.62
CA ILE A 140 -1.23 -10.53 -1.75
C ILE A 140 -0.70 -11.85 -1.23
N SER A 141 -1.44 -12.49 -0.33
CA SER A 141 -1.18 -13.86 0.12
C SER A 141 -2.45 -14.69 0.12
N LEU A 142 -2.28 -15.99 -0.09
CA LEU A 142 -3.37 -16.95 -0.11
C LEU A 142 -3.26 -17.82 1.13
N GLU A 143 -4.37 -17.95 1.83
CA GLU A 143 -4.52 -18.91 2.92
C GLU A 143 -5.53 -19.96 2.46
N ALA A 144 -5.06 -21.19 2.24
CA ALA A 144 -5.95 -22.28 1.84
C ALA A 144 -6.88 -22.62 3.00
N GLY A 145 -8.19 -22.61 2.73
CA GLY A 145 -9.18 -23.18 3.63
C GLY A 145 -9.11 -24.70 3.52
N HIS A 146 -9.37 -25.40 4.62
CA HIS A 146 -9.68 -26.82 4.50
C HIS A 146 -11.01 -26.94 3.76
N PRO A 147 -11.10 -27.69 2.64
CA PRO A 147 -12.40 -28.01 2.08
C PRO A 147 -13.23 -28.77 3.13
N PRO A 148 -14.54 -28.55 3.22
CA PRO A 148 -15.42 -29.38 4.04
C PRO A 148 -15.39 -30.85 3.59
#